data_AF-A0A7C8ABP5-F1
#
_entry.id   AF-A0A7C8ABP5-F1
#
_cell.length_a   1.000
_cell.length_b   1.000
_cell.length_c   1.000
_cell.angle_alpha   90.00
_cell.angle_beta   90.00
_cell.angle_gamma   90.00
#
_symmetry.space_group_name_H-M   'P 1'
#
loop_
_entity.id
_entity.type
_entity.pdbx_description
1 polymer ?
#
loop_
_entity_poly.entity_id
_entity_poly.type
_entity_poly.pdbx_seq_one_letter_code
_entity_poly.pdbx_strand_id
1 'polypeptide(L)'
;SSHPVATLLAQASGGLIVSTSANKAGEPPPRSPGGISAELILSVEALLDAGNLPGGLPSAIVDITVQPAALIRAGKIDWKDIRRAIERKSEIGNKETKKDQYPRCVWCED
;
A
#
# COMPACT_ATOMS: atom_id res chain seq x y z
N SER A 1 4.96 2.76 2.37
CA SER A 1 4.05 3.37 3.38
C SER A 1 4.41 4.84 3.53
N SER A 2 3.48 5.71 3.95
CA SER A 2 3.83 7.10 4.31
C SER A 2 4.43 7.21 5.72
N HIS A 3 4.49 6.11 6.47
CA HIS A 3 5.05 6.07 7.81
C HIS A 3 6.57 5.78 7.77
N PRO A 4 7.43 6.61 8.38
CA PRO A 4 8.89 6.47 8.27
C PRO A 4 9.40 5.13 8.82
N VAL A 5 8.87 4.67 9.96
CA VAL A 5 9.27 3.38 10.56
C VAL A 5 8.96 2.20 9.63
N ALA A 6 7.82 2.21 8.93
CA ALA A 6 7.47 1.12 8.01
C ALA A 6 8.40 1.11 6.79
N THR A 7 8.84 2.28 6.32
CA THR A 7 9.81 2.39 5.22
C THR A 7 11.20 1.89 5.65
N LEU A 8 11.67 2.31 6.83
CA LEU A 8 12.95 1.86 7.37
C LEU A 8 12.98 0.35 7.63
N LEU A 9 11.88 -0.20 8.17
CA LEU A 9 11.72 -1.64 8.36
C LEU A 9 11.82 -2.38 7.02
N ALA A 10 11.09 -1.93 6.00
CA ALA A 10 11.14 -2.53 4.67
C ALA A 10 12.56 -2.51 4.07
N GLN A 11 13.27 -1.40 4.20
CA GLN A 11 14.66 -1.28 3.75
C GLN A 11 15.60 -2.22 4.49
N ALA A 12 15.47 -2.31 5.83
CA ALA A 12 16.28 -3.21 6.65
C ALA A 12 15.99 -4.69 6.35
N SER A 13 14.77 -5.03 5.91
CA SER A 13 14.35 -6.38 5.55
C SER A 13 14.69 -6.79 4.11
N GLY A 14 15.45 -6.00 3.35
CA GLY A 14 15.81 -6.30 1.96
C GLY A 14 14.83 -5.75 0.91
N GLY A 15 13.93 -4.86 1.30
CA GLY A 15 13.11 -4.02 0.41
C GLY A 15 11.61 -4.26 0.50
N LEU A 16 11.13 -5.47 0.23
CA LEU A 16 9.70 -5.77 0.15
C LEU A 16 9.19 -6.45 1.42
N ILE A 17 8.03 -5.99 1.91
CA ILE A 17 7.30 -6.61 3.02
C ILE A 17 5.86 -6.86 2.58
N VAL A 18 5.43 -8.10 2.70
CA VAL A 18 4.01 -8.48 2.56
C VAL A 18 3.35 -8.36 3.93
N SER A 19 2.22 -7.65 4.00
CA SER A 19 1.56 -7.39 5.27
C SER A 19 0.06 -7.18 5.10
N THR A 20 -0.70 -7.59 6.11
CA THR A 20 -2.12 -7.26 6.32
C THR A 20 -2.25 -6.40 7.58
N SER A 21 -3.48 -6.03 7.96
CA SER A 21 -3.70 -5.41 9.26
C SER A 21 -3.34 -6.38 10.40
N ALA A 22 -2.75 -5.85 11.48
CA ALA A 22 -2.23 -6.61 12.62
C ALA A 22 -3.34 -6.99 13.62
N ASN A 23 -4.34 -7.74 13.15
CA ASN A 23 -5.48 -8.22 13.93
C ASN A 23 -5.86 -9.63 13.49
N LYS A 24 -6.57 -10.37 14.34
CA LYS A 24 -7.14 -11.65 13.90
C LYS A 24 -8.29 -11.40 12.93
N ALA A 25 -8.60 -12.41 12.12
CA ALA A 25 -9.73 -12.34 11.20
C ALA A 25 -11.03 -12.04 11.98
N GLY A 26 -11.79 -11.05 11.50
CA GLY A 26 -13.02 -10.58 12.13
C GLY A 26 -12.84 -9.50 13.21
N GLU A 27 -11.61 -9.29 13.71
CA GLU A 27 -11.32 -8.21 14.65
C GLU A 27 -11.14 -6.87 13.92
N PRO A 28 -11.42 -5.73 14.59
CA PRO A 28 -11.08 -4.42 14.05
C PRO A 28 -9.55 -4.23 13.98
N PRO A 29 -9.03 -3.49 12.98
CA PRO A 29 -7.61 -3.21 12.90
C PRO A 29 -7.16 -2.30 14.07
N PRO A 30 -6.03 -2.62 14.74
CA PRO A 30 -5.54 -1.85 15.87
C PRO A 30 -5.00 -0.49 15.41
N ARG A 31 -5.02 0.48 16.34
CA ARG A 31 -4.37 1.80 16.16
C ARG A 31 -3.20 2.03 17.09
N SER A 32 -3.02 1.14 18.05
CA SER A 32 -1.98 1.16 19.06
C SER A 32 -1.64 -0.28 19.43
N PRO A 33 -0.46 -0.55 20.01
CA PRO A 33 -0.11 -1.88 20.51
C PRO A 33 -1.14 -2.45 21.49
N GLY A 34 -1.70 -1.59 22.35
CA GLY A 34 -2.73 -2.00 23.32
C GLY A 34 -4.07 -2.41 22.70
N GLY A 35 -4.29 -2.15 21.41
CA GLY A 35 -5.47 -2.62 20.68
C GLY A 35 -5.29 -3.99 20.02
N ILE A 36 -4.11 -4.61 20.12
CA ILE A 36 -3.82 -5.94 19.57
C ILE A 36 -4.27 -6.99 20.58
N SER A 37 -4.94 -8.05 20.13
CA SER A 37 -5.36 -9.14 21.01
C SER A 37 -4.14 -9.85 21.63
N ALA A 38 -4.25 -10.21 22.90
CA ALA A 38 -3.19 -10.92 23.62
C ALA A 38 -2.81 -12.24 22.92
N GLU A 39 -3.79 -12.92 22.31
CA GLU A 39 -3.56 -14.13 21.54
C GLU A 39 -2.65 -13.89 20.34
N LEU A 40 -2.87 -12.80 19.58
CA LEU A 40 -2.00 -12.46 18.45
C LEU A 40 -0.60 -12.03 18.92
N ILE A 41 -0.51 -11.29 20.04
CA ILE A 41 0.80 -10.94 20.64
C ILE A 41 1.59 -12.19 21.01
N LEU A 42 0.94 -13.22 21.55
CA LEU A 42 1.58 -14.48 21.91
C LEU A 42 1.97 -15.34 20.70
N SER A 43 1.41 -15.08 19.52
CA SER A 43 1.66 -15.88 18.31
C SER A 43 2.71 -15.30 17.37
N VAL A 44 3.30 -14.14 17.67
CA VAL A 44 4.30 -13.48 16.82
C VAL A 44 5.66 -13.45 17.48
N GLU A 45 6.75 -13.53 16.72
CA GLU A 45 8.11 -13.46 17.29
C GLU A 45 8.48 -12.07 17.81
N ALA A 46 7.87 -11.02 17.27
CA ALA A 46 8.17 -9.65 17.64
C ALA A 46 6.99 -8.71 17.42
N LEU A 47 6.96 -7.64 18.22
CA LEU A 47 6.08 -6.50 18.06
C LEU A 47 6.94 -5.23 17.96
N LEU A 48 6.74 -4.45 16.90
CA LEU A 48 7.39 -3.15 16.75
C LEU A 48 6.40 -2.03 17.08
N ASP A 49 6.58 -1.40 18.24
CA ASP A 49 5.81 -0.23 18.64
C ASP A 49 6.40 1.06 18.05
N ALA A 50 5.62 1.73 17.20
CA ALA A 50 5.96 3.01 16.59
C ALA A 50 4.98 4.13 17.00
N GLY A 51 4.27 3.94 18.11
CA GLY A 51 3.25 4.85 18.61
C GLY A 51 1.88 4.67 17.94
N ASN A 52 1.00 5.64 18.17
CA ASN A 52 -0.38 5.58 17.72
C ASN A 52 -0.52 5.95 16.24
N LEU A 53 -1.31 5.17 15.51
CA LEU A 53 -1.72 5.53 14.16
C LEU A 53 -2.75 6.67 14.21
N PRO A 54 -2.71 7.62 13.26
CA PRO A 54 -3.68 8.72 13.18
C PRO A 54 -5.12 8.25 12.91
N GLY A 55 -5.33 6.95 12.63
CA GLY A 55 -6.62 6.37 12.31
C GLY A 55 -7.11 6.71 10.90
N GLY A 56 -8.40 6.48 10.68
CA GLY A 56 -9.07 6.65 9.39
C GLY A 56 -9.26 5.34 8.63
N LEU A 57 -9.70 5.47 7.37
CA LEU A 57 -9.91 4.36 6.46
C LEU A 57 -8.56 3.72 6.05
N PRO A 58 -8.55 2.43 5.69
CA PRO A 58 -7.35 1.76 5.16
C PRO A 58 -6.94 2.35 3.80
N SER A 59 -5.86 1.82 3.20
CA SER A 59 -5.48 2.18 1.84
C SER A 59 -6.61 1.87 0.84
N ALA A 60 -6.77 2.75 -0.14
CA ALA A 60 -7.61 2.48 -1.30
C ALA A 60 -6.94 1.41 -2.18
N ILE A 61 -7.75 0.56 -2.82
CA ILE A 61 -7.30 -0.43 -3.79
C ILE A 61 -7.97 -0.11 -5.12
N VAL A 62 -7.17 0.08 -6.15
CA VAL A 62 -7.62 0.42 -7.51
C VAL A 62 -7.02 -0.58 -8.48
N ASP A 63 -7.86 -1.17 -9.31
CA ASP A 63 -7.46 -2.02 -10.41
C ASP A 63 -7.19 -1.15 -11.64
N ILE A 64 -5.91 -1.11 -12.03
CA ILE A 64 -5.41 -0.39 -13.20
C ILE A 64 -5.14 -1.33 -14.40
N THR A 65 -5.52 -2.60 -14.29
CA THR A 65 -5.39 -3.58 -15.38
C THR A 65 -6.57 -3.49 -16.36
N VAL A 66 -7.65 -2.81 -15.97
CA VAL A 66 -8.87 -2.57 -16.77
C VAL A 66 -9.02 -1.11 -17.18
N GLN A 67 -9.75 -0.85 -18.27
CA GLN A 67 -10.05 0.50 -18.77
C GLN A 67 -11.57 0.73 -18.87
N PRO A 68 -12.14 1.73 -18.16
CA PRO A 68 -11.48 2.62 -17.20
C PRO A 68 -11.05 1.88 -15.91
N ALA A 69 -10.03 2.41 -15.22
CA ALA A 69 -9.58 1.87 -13.93
C ALA A 69 -10.74 1.74 -12.93
N ALA A 70 -10.76 0.66 -12.16
CA ALA A 70 -11.87 0.31 -11.28
C ALA A 70 -11.48 0.45 -9.79
N LEU A 71 -12.38 1.04 -8.99
CA LEU A 71 -12.21 1.06 -7.54
C LEU A 71 -12.60 -0.31 -6.96
N ILE A 72 -11.63 -1.02 -6.38
CA ILE A 72 -11.85 -2.30 -5.69
C ILE A 72 -12.22 -2.06 -4.23
N ARG A 73 -11.55 -1.09 -3.58
CA ARG A 73 -11.83 -0.74 -2.19
C ARG A 73 -11.61 0.75 -1.96
N ALA A 74 -12.64 1.44 -1.45
CA ALA A 74 -12.51 2.81 -0.96
C ALA A 74 -11.54 2.87 0.23
N GLY A 75 -10.82 3.97 0.37
CA GLY A 75 -9.81 4.12 1.42
C GLY A 75 -9.55 5.56 1.80
N LYS A 76 -8.43 5.79 2.50
CA LYS A 76 -8.03 7.10 3.05
C LYS A 76 -7.98 8.23 2.02
N ILE A 77 -7.61 7.91 0.78
CA ILE A 77 -7.59 8.86 -0.32
C ILE A 77 -8.90 8.69 -1.10
N ASP A 78 -9.61 9.80 -1.32
CA ASP A 78 -10.90 9.80 -2.02
C ASP A 78 -10.72 9.29 -3.46
N TRP A 79 -11.67 8.49 -3.93
CA TRP A 79 -11.65 7.94 -5.28
C TRP A 79 -11.61 9.03 -6.35
N LYS A 80 -12.29 10.17 -6.14
CA LYS A 80 -12.27 11.32 -7.06
C LYS A 80 -10.87 11.88 -7.24
N ASP A 81 -10.07 11.92 -6.17
CA ASP A 81 -8.69 12.40 -6.22
C ASP A 81 -7.79 11.43 -6.97
N ILE A 82 -7.93 10.13 -6.70
CA ILE A 82 -7.16 9.08 -7.38
C ILE A 82 -7.49 9.06 -8.87
N ARG A 83 -8.78 9.05 -9.22
CA ARG A 83 -9.26 9.05 -10.61
C ARG A 83 -8.72 10.25 -11.39
N ARG A 84 -8.81 11.45 -10.81
CA ARG A 84 -8.24 12.67 -11.39
C ARG A 84 -6.73 12.57 -11.62
N ALA A 85 -5.98 11.92 -10.73
CA ALA A 85 -4.55 11.73 -10.90
C ALA A 85 -4.22 10.73 -12.05
N ILE A 86 -5.02 9.68 -12.19
CA ILE A 86 -4.90 8.70 -13.28
C ILE A 86 -5.21 9.37 -14.64
N GLU A 87 -6.31 10.11 -14.71
CA GLU A 87 -6.75 10.80 -15.94
C GLU A 87 -5.73 11.88 -16.37
N ARG A 88 -5.18 12.67 -15.44
CA ARG A 88 -4.10 13.63 -15.75
C ARG A 88 -2.87 12.98 -16.38
N LYS A 89 -2.48 11.79 -15.92
CA LYS A 89 -1.34 11.06 -16.51
C LYS A 89 -1.64 10.59 -17.93
N SER A 90 -2.89 10.26 -18.24
CA SER A 90 -3.29 9.89 -19.61
C SER A 90 -3.13 11.06 -20.58
N GLU A 91 -3.35 12.31 -20.12
CA GLU A 91 -3.16 13.52 -20.93
C GLU A 91 -1.68 13.88 -21.14
N ILE A 92 -0.83 13.66 -20.12
CA ILE A 92 0.61 13.91 -20.21
C ILE A 92 1.29 12.84 -21.08
N GLY A 93 0.94 11.56 -20.91
CA GLY A 93 1.44 10.46 -21.74
C GLY A 93 1.03 10.58 -23.22
N ASN A 94 -0.09 11.25 -23.52
CA ASN A 94 -0.48 11.56 -24.91
C ASN A 94 0.30 12.74 -25.52
N LYS A 95 0.96 13.57 -24.70
CA LYS A 95 1.84 14.64 -25.19
C LYS A 95 3.30 14.20 -25.36
N GLU A 96 3.72 13.14 -24.67
CA GLU A 96 5.09 12.62 -24.70
C GLU A 96 5.30 11.38 -25.61
N THR A 97 4.31 10.96 -26.40
CA THR A 97 4.51 9.89 -27.39
C THR A 97 5.17 10.38 -28.70
N LYS A 98 6.38 10.95 -28.58
CA LYS A 98 7.43 10.82 -29.59
C LYS A 98 8.77 10.64 -28.86
N LYS A 99 9.24 9.38 -28.86
CA LYS A 99 10.43 8.84 -28.19
C LYS A 99 10.28 8.66 -26.68
N ASP A 100 10.04 7.42 -26.26
CA ASP A 100 11.05 6.72 -25.48
C ASP A 100 10.79 5.21 -25.47
N GLN A 101 11.70 4.52 -26.16
CA GLN A 101 11.80 3.10 -26.34
C GLN A 101 12.60 2.55 -25.15
N TYR A 102 11.94 2.27 -24.02
CA TYR A 102 12.61 1.56 -22.92
C TYR A 102 12.60 0.05 -23.18
N PRO A 103 13.71 -0.66 -22.92
CA PRO A 103 13.80 -2.10 -23.16
C PRO A 103 12.88 -2.86 -22.20
N ARG A 104 12.23 -3.91 -22.72
CA ARG A 104 11.43 -4.86 -21.94
C ARG A 104 12.26 -5.39 -20.77
N CYS A 105 11.70 -5.34 -19.55
CA CYS A 105 12.23 -6.09 -18.41
C CYS A 105 12.46 -7.54 -18.83
N VAL A 106 13.73 -7.93 -18.89
CA VAL A 106 14.15 -9.32 -18.94
C VAL A 106 14.19 -9.74 -17.48
N TRP A 107 13.26 -10.60 -17.08
CA TRP A 107 13.43 -11.38 -15.85
C TRP A 107 14.71 -12.21 -16.05
N CYS A 108 15.80 -11.83 -15.39
CA CYS A 108 16.94 -12.71 -15.25
C CYS A 108 16.65 -13.62 -14.07
N GLU A 109 16.37 -14.89 -14.38
CA GLU A 109 16.60 -16.01 -13.48
C GLU A 109 18.08 -16.03 -13.10
N ASP A 110 18.36 -16.15 -11.80
CA ASP A 110 19.47 -16.90 -11.20
C ASP A 110 19.10 -17.18 -9.73
#